data_AF-A0A4X1UPX3-F1
#
_entry.id   AF-A0A4X1UPX3-F1
#
_cell.length_a   1.000
_cell.length_b   1.000
_cell.length_c   1.000
_cell.angle_alpha   90.00
_cell.angle_beta   90.00
_cell.angle_gamma   90.00
#
_symmetry.space_group_name_H-M   'P 1'
#
loop_
_entity.id
_entity.type
_entity.pdbx_description
1 polymer ?
#
loop_
_entity_poly.entity_id
_entity_poly.type
_entity_poly.pdbx_seq_one_letter_code
_entity_poly.pdbx_strand_id
1 'polypeptide(L)'
;MKQHIKLETVMNQLQSSAAICATAGRPPWPGEPNQCWIWRWYPNALWGTSNGNSRWSPLSHDLILNLTQDGIKLLFDAFNQRLKVIEVYDLTKVKLKYCGVHFNSQAIAPTIEQIDQSFGATHPGVYNSAEQLFHLNFRGLSFSFQLDSWIEAPKYEPNFAHGLASLQIPHGATVKRMYIYSGNSLQDTKAPVMPLSCFLGNVYAESVDVVRDGTGPSGLRLRLLAAGCGPGLLADAKMRVFERSVYFGDSCQDVLSMLGSPHKVFYKSEDKMKIHSPSPHKQVPSKCNDYFFNYFTLGVDILFDANTHKVKKFVLHTNYPGHYNFNIYHRCEFKIPLTIKRENTDGQTETCTTYSKWDNIQELLGHPVEKPVVLHRSSSPNNTNPFGSTFCFGLQRMIFEVMQNNHIASVTLYGPPRPGAHLRTAELP
;
A
#
# COMPACT_ATOMS: atom_id res chain seq x y z
N MET A 1 -25.31 11.57 7.26
CA MET A 1 -25.88 10.28 7.71
C MET A 1 -24.78 9.22 7.62
N LYS A 2 -24.07 8.93 8.72
CA LYS A 2 -23.05 7.86 8.75
C LYS A 2 -23.82 6.54 8.82
N GLN A 3 -23.93 5.81 7.70
CA GLN A 3 -24.56 4.50 7.67
C GLN A 3 -23.68 3.53 8.47
N HIS A 4 -24.01 3.30 9.74
CA HIS A 4 -23.32 2.30 10.57
C HIS A 4 -23.98 0.94 10.36
N ILE A 5 -23.76 0.34 9.19
CA ILE A 5 -24.03 -1.09 8.97
C ILE A 5 -23.02 -1.85 9.83
N LYS A 6 -23.51 -2.69 10.75
CA LYS A 6 -22.65 -3.55 11.57
C LYS A 6 -22.59 -4.95 10.97
N LEU A 7 -21.40 -5.36 10.55
CA LEU A 7 -21.08 -6.76 10.22
C LEU A 7 -20.62 -7.46 11.49
N GLU A 8 -21.48 -8.27 12.12
CA GLU A 8 -21.17 -8.90 13.41
C GLU A 8 -20.11 -10.01 13.31
N THR A 9 -20.01 -10.70 12.15
CA THR A 9 -19.07 -11.83 11.95
C THR A 9 -17.61 -11.37 11.84
N VAL A 10 -17.35 -10.30 11.07
CA VAL A 10 -15.98 -9.78 10.82
C VAL A 10 -15.38 -9.09 12.04
N MET A 11 -16.21 -8.39 12.82
CA MET A 11 -15.73 -7.61 13.97
C MET A 11 -15.24 -8.50 15.13
N ASN A 12 -15.86 -9.67 15.34
CA ASN A 12 -15.44 -10.57 16.42
C ASN A 12 -14.12 -11.29 16.13
N GLN A 13 -13.82 -11.62 14.85
CA GLN A 13 -12.49 -12.15 14.48
C GLN A 13 -11.41 -11.07 14.45
N LEU A 14 -11.75 -9.84 14.05
CA LEU A 14 -10.85 -8.68 14.09
C LEU A 14 -10.55 -8.22 15.53
N GLN A 15 -11.46 -8.44 16.48
CA GLN A 15 -11.24 -8.19 17.91
C GLN A 15 -10.49 -9.33 18.61
N SER A 16 -10.64 -10.58 18.16
CA SER A 16 -9.94 -11.73 18.74
C SER A 16 -8.50 -11.90 18.24
N SER A 17 -8.20 -11.37 17.05
CA SER A 17 -6.83 -11.22 16.56
C SER A 17 -6.22 -9.94 17.11
N ALA A 18 -5.94 -9.97 18.41
CA ALA A 18 -5.13 -8.96 19.07
C ALA A 18 -3.90 -8.64 18.20
N ALA A 19 -3.66 -7.35 17.98
CA ALA A 19 -2.38 -6.89 17.52
C ALA A 19 -1.31 -7.52 18.42
N ILE A 20 -0.53 -8.44 17.88
CA ILE A 20 0.84 -8.62 18.36
C ILE A 20 1.57 -7.38 17.86
N CYS A 21 1.27 -6.25 18.52
CA CYS A 21 2.21 -5.19 18.73
C CYS A 21 3.49 -5.89 19.13
N ALA A 22 4.57 -5.72 18.37
CA ALA A 22 5.86 -6.11 18.87
C ALA A 22 6.03 -5.34 20.19
N THR A 23 5.88 -6.06 21.29
CA THR A 23 6.14 -5.62 22.65
C THR A 23 7.63 -5.30 22.73
N ALA A 24 8.02 -4.08 22.34
CA ALA A 24 9.10 -3.41 23.03
C ALA A 24 8.46 -2.83 24.30
N GLY A 25 8.72 -3.48 25.43
CA GLY A 25 7.95 -3.31 26.67
C GLY A 25 7.77 -1.87 27.11
N ARG A 26 6.50 -1.45 27.17
CA ARG A 26 5.92 -0.55 28.19
C ARG A 26 4.40 -0.74 28.18
N PRO A 27 3.73 -0.79 29.34
CA PRO A 27 2.30 -1.07 29.42
C PRO A 27 1.45 0.09 28.88
N PRO A 28 0.24 -0.18 28.35
CA PRO A 28 -0.64 0.86 27.84
C PRO A 28 -1.33 1.61 29.00
N TRP A 29 -1.33 2.94 28.91
CA TRP A 29 -2.25 3.77 29.68
C TRP A 29 -3.66 3.65 29.10
N PRO A 30 -4.73 3.72 29.92
CA PRO A 30 -6.09 3.53 29.45
C PRO A 30 -6.62 4.79 28.76
N GLY A 31 -6.92 4.72 27.44
CA GLY A 31 -7.73 5.76 26.79
C GLY A 31 -7.49 6.07 25.31
N GLU A 32 -7.34 5.09 24.40
CA GLU A 32 -7.38 5.39 22.95
C GLU A 32 -8.48 4.62 22.19
N PRO A 33 -9.38 5.33 21.49
CA PRO A 33 -10.08 4.84 20.31
C PRO A 33 -9.26 5.18 19.05
N ASN A 34 -9.19 4.23 18.11
CA ASN A 34 -8.79 4.34 16.68
C ASN A 34 -7.61 3.45 16.29
N GLN A 35 -7.88 2.17 16.07
CA GLN A 35 -6.97 1.31 15.31
C GLN A 35 -7.14 1.61 13.80
N CYS A 36 -6.11 2.20 13.19
CA CYS A 36 -5.94 2.21 11.73
C CYS A 36 -5.51 0.78 11.35
N TRP A 37 -6.38 0.04 10.65
CA TRP A 37 -6.17 -1.37 10.31
C TRP A 37 -5.02 -1.53 9.31
N ILE A 38 -3.80 -1.74 9.80
CA ILE A 38 -2.69 -2.24 8.99
C ILE A 38 -2.79 -3.76 9.04
N TRP A 39 -3.30 -4.36 7.96
CA TRP A 39 -3.41 -5.81 7.84
C TRP A 39 -2.02 -6.42 7.89
N ARG A 40 -1.76 -7.36 8.82
CA ARG A 40 -0.59 -8.23 8.72
C ARG A 40 -0.88 -9.32 7.68
N TRP A 41 0.14 -9.73 6.94
CA TRP A 41 0.04 -10.82 5.98
C TRP A 41 -0.39 -12.10 6.70
N TYR A 42 -1.62 -12.56 6.47
CA TYR A 42 -2.07 -13.88 6.95
C TYR A 42 -1.72 -14.92 5.88
N PRO A 43 -0.92 -15.95 6.19
CA PRO A 43 -0.55 -17.00 5.22
C PRO A 43 -1.74 -17.78 4.65
N ASN A 44 -2.89 -17.74 5.33
CA ASN A 44 -4.12 -18.43 4.93
C ASN A 44 -5.06 -17.56 4.06
N ALA A 45 -4.72 -16.28 3.87
CA ALA A 45 -5.46 -15.40 2.98
C ALA A 45 -5.06 -15.64 1.52
N LEU A 46 -6.01 -16.13 0.71
CA LEU A 46 -5.82 -16.19 -0.74
C LEU A 46 -5.87 -14.77 -1.30
N TRP A 47 -4.69 -14.18 -1.48
CA TRP A 47 -4.51 -12.93 -2.22
C TRP A 47 -4.51 -13.23 -3.70
N GLY A 48 -5.46 -12.65 -4.44
CA GLY A 48 -5.55 -12.80 -5.88
C GLY A 48 -6.09 -11.53 -6.54
N THR A 49 -5.86 -11.39 -7.83
CA THR A 49 -6.69 -10.53 -8.68
C THR A 49 -7.78 -11.38 -9.30
N SER A 50 -8.92 -10.79 -9.67
CA SER A 50 -10.08 -11.48 -10.25
C SER A 50 -9.75 -12.47 -11.39
N ASN A 51 -8.65 -12.26 -12.13
CA ASN A 51 -8.32 -13.04 -13.34
C ASN A 51 -6.98 -13.82 -13.30
N GLY A 52 -6.39 -14.12 -12.14
CA GLY A 52 -5.21 -15.02 -12.06
C GLY A 52 -3.89 -14.52 -12.71
N ASN A 53 -3.91 -13.40 -13.43
CA ASN A 53 -2.76 -12.83 -14.16
C ASN A 53 -1.99 -11.75 -13.35
N SER A 54 -2.23 -11.68 -12.04
CA SER A 54 -1.69 -10.66 -11.10
C SER A 54 -0.17 -10.59 -11.08
N ARG A 55 0.51 -11.72 -11.34
CA ARG A 55 1.98 -11.80 -11.21
C ARG A 55 2.69 -10.85 -12.18
N TRP A 56 2.17 -10.67 -13.38
CA TRP A 56 2.84 -9.89 -14.44
C TRP A 56 2.39 -8.43 -14.48
N SER A 57 1.24 -8.11 -13.90
CA SER A 57 0.69 -6.76 -13.86
C SER A 57 0.00 -6.47 -12.52
N PRO A 58 0.76 -6.32 -11.43
CA PRO A 58 0.21 -6.22 -10.07
C PRO A 58 -0.66 -4.98 -9.81
N LEU A 59 -0.64 -3.98 -10.70
CA LEU A 59 -1.44 -2.75 -10.59
C LEU A 59 -2.64 -2.68 -11.54
N SER A 60 -2.85 -3.70 -12.39
CA SER A 60 -3.91 -3.66 -13.40
C SER A 60 -5.30 -3.92 -12.84
N HIS A 61 -5.39 -4.59 -11.69
CA HIS A 61 -6.63 -4.97 -11.03
C HIS A 61 -6.53 -4.76 -9.52
N ASP A 62 -7.66 -4.50 -8.88
CA ASP A 62 -7.77 -4.40 -7.42
C ASP A 62 -7.29 -5.70 -6.75
N LEU A 63 -6.67 -5.55 -5.58
CA LEU A 63 -6.19 -6.67 -4.77
C LEU A 63 -7.37 -7.24 -3.97
N ILE A 64 -7.63 -8.53 -4.12
CA ILE A 64 -8.76 -9.19 -3.48
C ILE A 64 -8.25 -10.06 -2.35
N LEU A 65 -8.79 -9.81 -1.16
CA LEU A 65 -8.67 -10.67 0.00
C LEU A 65 -9.99 -11.39 0.20
N ASN A 66 -10.01 -12.70 -0.06
CA ASN A 66 -11.21 -13.52 0.05
C ASN A 66 -11.28 -14.25 1.40
N LEU A 67 -12.24 -13.85 2.24
CA LEU A 67 -12.53 -14.47 3.54
C LEU A 67 -13.60 -15.55 3.35
N THR A 68 -13.15 -16.72 2.89
CA THR A 68 -14.04 -17.81 2.44
C THR A 68 -14.96 -18.36 3.53
N GLN A 69 -14.48 -18.32 4.78
CA GLN A 69 -15.21 -18.76 5.97
C GLN A 69 -16.29 -17.76 6.39
N ASP A 70 -16.14 -16.48 6.04
CA ASP A 70 -17.06 -15.40 6.44
C ASP A 70 -18.02 -15.00 5.31
N GLY A 71 -17.78 -15.43 4.07
CA GLY A 71 -18.63 -15.04 2.93
C GLY A 71 -18.36 -13.64 2.41
N ILE A 72 -17.16 -13.10 2.67
CA ILE A 72 -16.81 -11.70 2.41
C ILE A 72 -15.53 -11.62 1.59
N LYS A 73 -15.51 -10.69 0.62
CA LYS A 73 -14.31 -10.27 -0.09
C LYS A 73 -14.02 -8.81 0.19
N LEU A 74 -12.76 -8.51 0.43
CA LEU A 74 -12.25 -7.16 0.61
C LEU A 74 -11.44 -6.80 -0.63
N LEU A 75 -11.88 -5.78 -1.35
CA LEU A 75 -11.23 -5.29 -2.56
C LEU A 75 -10.43 -4.03 -2.19
N PHE A 76 -9.13 -4.09 -2.38
CA PHE A 76 -8.21 -2.99 -2.15
C PHE A 76 -7.76 -2.39 -3.48
N ASP A 77 -7.72 -1.06 -3.56
CA ASP A 77 -7.21 -0.35 -4.72
C ASP A 77 -5.76 -0.75 -5.01
N ALA A 78 -5.43 -1.05 -6.27
CA ALA A 78 -4.11 -1.61 -6.60
C ALA A 78 -2.95 -0.63 -6.35
N PHE A 79 -3.21 0.68 -6.51
CA PHE A 79 -2.20 1.72 -6.36
C PHE A 79 -2.03 2.12 -4.90
N ASN A 80 -3.14 2.46 -4.27
CA ASN A 80 -3.19 2.97 -2.91
C ASN A 80 -3.14 1.87 -1.85
N GLN A 81 -3.46 0.63 -2.23
CA GLN A 81 -3.55 -0.54 -1.36
C GLN A 81 -4.49 -0.32 -0.15
N ARG A 82 -5.51 0.51 -0.37
CA ARG A 82 -6.53 0.84 0.63
C ARG A 82 -7.84 0.16 0.26
N LEU A 83 -8.58 -0.25 1.29
CA LEU A 83 -9.89 -0.89 1.13
C LEU A 83 -10.84 0.04 0.37
N LYS A 84 -11.33 -0.44 -0.77
CA LYS A 84 -12.18 0.30 -1.70
C LYS A 84 -13.62 -0.23 -1.71
N VAL A 85 -13.78 -1.56 -1.68
CA VAL A 85 -15.10 -2.22 -1.65
C VAL A 85 -15.08 -3.40 -0.69
N ILE A 86 -16.17 -3.58 0.06
CA ILE A 86 -16.48 -4.81 0.79
C ILE A 86 -17.61 -5.50 0.04
N GLU A 87 -17.36 -6.67 -0.51
CA GLU A 87 -18.36 -7.52 -1.14
C GLU A 87 -18.76 -8.61 -0.15
N VAL A 88 -20.04 -8.68 0.20
CA VAL A 88 -20.64 -9.83 0.87
C VAL A 88 -21.25 -10.70 -0.22
N TYR A 89 -20.63 -11.85 -0.50
CA TYR A 89 -21.05 -12.75 -1.57
C TYR A 89 -21.85 -13.96 -1.06
N ASP A 90 -21.81 -14.23 0.26
CA ASP A 90 -22.55 -15.30 0.90
C ASP A 90 -23.21 -14.75 2.17
N LEU A 91 -24.45 -14.27 2.01
CA LEU A 91 -25.22 -13.65 3.07
C LEU A 91 -25.64 -14.66 4.16
N THR A 92 -25.60 -15.97 3.88
CA THR A 92 -25.99 -17.00 4.88
C THR A 92 -25.01 -17.06 6.06
N LYS A 93 -23.77 -16.60 5.86
CA LYS A 93 -22.69 -16.60 6.87
C LYS A 93 -22.59 -15.30 7.67
N VAL A 94 -23.34 -14.27 7.28
CA VAL A 94 -23.18 -12.93 7.82
C VAL A 94 -24.46 -12.45 8.46
N LYS A 95 -24.37 -11.95 9.69
CA LYS A 95 -25.49 -11.27 10.32
C LYS A 95 -25.35 -9.75 10.14
N LEU A 96 -26.36 -9.13 9.54
CA LEU A 96 -26.35 -7.71 9.15
C LEU A 96 -27.51 -6.96 9.79
N LYS A 97 -27.19 -5.77 10.30
CA LYS A 97 -28.18 -4.83 10.84
C LYS A 97 -27.90 -3.41 10.41
N TYR A 98 -28.97 -2.65 10.22
CA TYR A 98 -28.95 -1.23 9.92
C TYR A 98 -29.88 -0.49 10.89
N CYS A 99 -29.40 0.60 11.49
CA CYS A 99 -30.12 1.35 12.52
C CYS A 99 -30.71 0.47 13.67
N GLY A 100 -30.04 -0.64 14.00
CA GLY A 100 -30.46 -1.57 15.04
C GLY A 100 -31.43 -2.67 14.57
N VAL A 101 -31.97 -2.57 13.36
CA VAL A 101 -32.88 -3.55 12.76
C VAL A 101 -32.08 -4.55 11.92
N HIS A 102 -32.32 -5.84 12.11
CA HIS A 102 -31.70 -6.88 11.30
C HIS A 102 -32.44 -7.01 9.97
N PHE A 103 -31.69 -6.98 8.87
CA PHE A 103 -32.21 -7.24 7.53
C PHE A 103 -31.67 -8.54 6.94
N ASN A 104 -30.67 -9.15 7.58
CA ASN A 104 -30.14 -10.46 7.22
C ASN A 104 -29.65 -11.21 8.46
N SER A 105 -30.19 -12.40 8.70
CA SER A 105 -29.77 -13.32 9.76
C SER A 105 -30.28 -14.75 9.47
N GLN A 106 -29.93 -15.73 10.30
CA GLN A 106 -30.48 -17.08 10.19
C GLN A 106 -32.02 -17.14 10.24
N ALA A 107 -32.66 -16.15 10.89
CA ALA A 107 -34.11 -16.06 11.02
C ALA A 107 -34.76 -15.08 10.03
N ILE A 108 -33.97 -14.23 9.36
CA ILE A 108 -34.48 -13.13 8.51
C ILE A 108 -33.74 -13.20 7.17
N ALA A 109 -34.46 -13.57 6.12
CA ALA A 109 -33.93 -13.56 4.77
C ALA A 109 -33.83 -12.12 4.22
N PRO A 110 -32.77 -11.80 3.46
CA PRO A 110 -32.59 -10.47 2.88
C PRO A 110 -33.42 -10.35 1.59
N THR A 111 -34.74 -10.25 1.71
CA THR A 111 -35.63 -10.04 0.56
C THR A 111 -35.68 -8.57 0.15
N ILE A 112 -36.14 -8.28 -1.07
CA ILE A 112 -36.34 -6.91 -1.56
C ILE A 112 -37.23 -6.10 -0.60
N GLU A 113 -38.31 -6.68 -0.07
CA GLU A 113 -39.21 -6.00 0.88
C GLU A 113 -38.49 -5.66 2.19
N GLN A 114 -37.64 -6.58 2.68
CA GLN A 114 -36.85 -6.35 3.88
C GLN A 114 -35.82 -5.24 3.66
N ILE A 115 -35.23 -5.16 2.47
CA ILE A 115 -34.32 -4.08 2.09
C ILE A 115 -35.07 -2.74 2.01
N ASP A 116 -36.21 -2.69 1.34
CA ASP A 116 -37.02 -1.47 1.23
C ASP A 116 -37.52 -0.98 2.60
N GLN A 117 -37.93 -1.90 3.48
CA GLN A 117 -38.31 -1.59 4.86
C GLN A 117 -37.15 -1.01 5.67
N SER A 118 -35.92 -1.51 5.44
CA SER A 118 -34.75 -1.15 6.23
C SER A 118 -34.07 0.14 5.74
N PHE A 119 -34.00 0.34 4.43
CA PHE A 119 -33.23 1.42 3.80
C PHE A 119 -34.10 2.51 3.15
N GLY A 120 -35.39 2.25 2.96
CA GLY A 120 -36.35 3.17 2.35
C GLY A 120 -36.26 3.19 0.82
N ALA A 121 -37.00 4.12 0.22
CA ALA A 121 -37.06 4.28 -1.22
C ALA A 121 -35.69 4.70 -1.81
N THR A 122 -35.38 4.16 -2.98
CA THR A 122 -34.17 4.51 -3.73
C THR A 122 -34.44 4.61 -5.24
N HIS A 123 -33.41 4.93 -6.01
CA HIS A 123 -33.49 4.91 -7.46
C HIS A 123 -33.86 3.51 -7.97
N PRO A 124 -34.57 3.43 -9.09
CA PRO A 124 -35.00 2.15 -9.62
C PRO A 124 -33.86 1.16 -9.87
N GLY A 125 -34.16 -0.14 -9.75
CA GLY A 125 -33.20 -1.21 -10.03
C GLY A 125 -32.69 -1.16 -11.47
N VAL A 126 -31.40 -1.40 -11.66
CA VAL A 126 -30.75 -1.46 -12.97
C VAL A 126 -30.39 -2.91 -13.29
N TYR A 127 -30.88 -3.43 -14.41
CA TYR A 127 -30.54 -4.77 -14.85
C TYR A 127 -29.18 -4.80 -15.55
N ASN A 128 -28.31 -5.70 -15.11
CA ASN A 128 -27.05 -5.99 -15.79
C ASN A 128 -27.17 -7.32 -16.55
N SER A 129 -27.29 -7.24 -17.87
CA SER A 129 -27.41 -8.40 -18.75
C SER A 129 -26.15 -9.28 -18.79
N ALA A 130 -24.96 -8.72 -18.55
CA ALA A 130 -23.72 -9.50 -18.53
C ALA A 130 -23.64 -10.41 -17.31
N GLU A 131 -24.16 -9.95 -16.17
CA GLU A 131 -24.17 -10.71 -14.92
C GLU A 131 -25.47 -11.48 -14.67
N GLN A 132 -26.52 -11.16 -15.43
CA GLN A 132 -27.90 -11.62 -15.20
C GLN A 132 -28.37 -11.27 -13.78
N LEU A 133 -28.03 -10.08 -13.29
CA LEU A 133 -28.36 -9.59 -11.95
C LEU A 133 -29.06 -8.23 -12.01
N PHE A 134 -30.04 -8.04 -11.12
CA PHE A 134 -30.64 -6.74 -10.86
C PHE A 134 -29.88 -6.04 -9.74
N HIS A 135 -29.45 -4.81 -9.98
CA HIS A 135 -28.72 -3.99 -9.02
C HIS A 135 -29.61 -2.88 -8.47
N LEU A 136 -29.85 -2.91 -7.16
CA LEU A 136 -30.51 -1.83 -6.42
C LEU A 136 -29.43 -1.00 -5.71
N ASN A 137 -29.31 0.28 -6.07
CA ASN A 137 -28.22 1.13 -5.62
C ASN A 137 -28.69 2.13 -4.58
N PHE A 138 -27.92 2.27 -3.51
CA PHE A 138 -28.00 3.31 -2.50
C PHE A 138 -26.66 4.06 -2.47
N ARG A 139 -26.63 5.22 -1.81
CA ARG A 139 -25.35 5.91 -1.60
C ARG A 139 -24.45 5.08 -0.68
N GLY A 140 -23.33 4.59 -1.23
CA GLY A 140 -22.33 3.79 -0.52
C GLY A 140 -22.68 2.30 -0.33
N LEU A 141 -23.76 1.83 -0.94
CA LEU A 141 -24.27 0.48 -0.77
C LEU A 141 -25.02 0.03 -2.04
N SER A 142 -24.79 -1.20 -2.49
CA SER A 142 -25.59 -1.80 -3.57
C SER A 142 -25.98 -3.23 -3.23
N PHE A 143 -27.16 -3.64 -3.67
CA PHE A 143 -27.66 -5.00 -3.54
C PHE A 143 -27.89 -5.60 -4.92
N SER A 144 -27.44 -6.83 -5.13
CA SER A 144 -27.64 -7.57 -6.36
C SER A 144 -28.57 -8.75 -6.12
N PHE A 145 -29.62 -8.85 -6.92
CA PHE A 145 -30.64 -9.89 -6.86
C PHE A 145 -30.49 -10.81 -8.08
N GLN A 146 -30.61 -12.11 -7.86
CA GLN A 146 -30.70 -13.10 -8.93
C GLN A 146 -32.17 -13.46 -9.15
N LEU A 147 -32.55 -13.61 -10.42
CA LEU A 147 -33.82 -14.19 -10.81
C LEU A 147 -33.65 -15.70 -11.02
N ASP A 148 -34.43 -16.51 -10.32
CA ASP A 148 -34.30 -17.98 -10.38
C ASP A 148 -35.05 -18.60 -11.57
N SER A 149 -35.89 -17.83 -12.28
CA SER A 149 -36.71 -18.33 -13.39
C SER A 149 -36.62 -17.42 -14.62
N TRP A 150 -36.04 -17.96 -15.71
CA TRP A 150 -36.09 -17.40 -17.07
C TRP A 150 -37.50 -17.16 -17.62
N ILE A 151 -38.54 -17.63 -16.93
CA ILE A 151 -39.96 -17.41 -17.26
C ILE A 151 -40.42 -16.01 -16.82
N GLU A 152 -39.72 -15.40 -15.85
CA GLU A 152 -40.02 -14.07 -15.28
C GLU A 152 -38.97 -13.00 -15.63
N ALA A 153 -37.94 -13.36 -16.41
CA ALA A 153 -37.13 -12.34 -17.07
C ALA A 153 -38.06 -11.60 -18.05
N PRO A 154 -38.36 -10.30 -17.84
CA PRO A 154 -39.20 -9.57 -18.78
C PRO A 154 -38.54 -9.70 -20.15
N LYS A 155 -39.31 -10.09 -21.18
CA LYS A 155 -38.86 -10.11 -22.57
C LYS A 155 -38.22 -8.74 -22.87
N TYR A 156 -36.90 -8.69 -22.77
CA TYR A 156 -36.17 -7.43 -22.77
C TYR A 156 -35.97 -7.05 -24.24
N GLU A 157 -36.91 -6.28 -24.79
CA GLU A 157 -36.74 -5.69 -26.11
C GLU A 157 -35.71 -4.55 -26.01
N PRO A 158 -34.65 -4.53 -26.84
CA PRO A 158 -33.59 -3.51 -26.77
C PRO A 158 -34.06 -2.08 -27.08
N ASN A 159 -35.33 -1.90 -27.48
CA ASN A 159 -35.89 -0.62 -27.90
C ASN A 159 -36.48 0.21 -26.74
N PHE A 160 -36.54 -0.32 -25.52
CA PHE A 160 -36.88 0.47 -24.33
C PHE A 160 -35.62 1.07 -23.67
N ALA A 161 -34.83 1.78 -24.48
CA ALA A 161 -33.93 2.79 -23.95
C ALA A 161 -34.82 3.89 -23.32
N HIS A 162 -34.78 4.02 -21.98
CA HIS A 162 -35.46 5.05 -21.18
C HIS A 162 -36.95 4.82 -20.82
N GLY A 163 -37.27 3.73 -20.10
CA GLY A 163 -38.65 3.50 -19.61
C GLY A 163 -38.74 2.87 -18.21
N LEU A 164 -39.74 3.31 -17.43
CA LEU A 164 -40.06 2.90 -16.05
C LEU A 164 -40.41 1.39 -15.86
N ALA A 165 -40.28 0.57 -16.91
CA ALA A 165 -40.61 -0.86 -16.88
C ALA A 165 -39.43 -1.78 -16.54
N SER A 166 -38.17 -1.30 -16.60
CA SER A 166 -36.99 -2.06 -16.16
C SER A 166 -36.79 -2.07 -14.64
N LEU A 167 -37.78 -1.59 -13.88
CA LEU A 167 -37.62 -1.08 -12.52
C LEU A 167 -38.10 -2.01 -11.39
N GLN A 168 -38.82 -3.08 -11.72
CA GLN A 168 -39.48 -3.91 -10.71
C GLN A 168 -38.75 -5.24 -10.54
N ILE A 169 -38.02 -5.33 -9.43
CA ILE A 169 -37.49 -6.59 -8.92
C ILE A 169 -38.68 -7.40 -8.41
N PRO A 170 -38.86 -8.68 -8.78
CA PRO A 170 -39.97 -9.49 -8.32
C PRO A 170 -40.05 -9.56 -6.79
N HIS A 171 -41.27 -9.59 -6.27
CA HIS A 171 -41.52 -9.75 -4.84
C HIS A 171 -40.94 -11.09 -4.37
N GLY A 172 -40.32 -11.09 -3.19
CA GLY A 172 -39.64 -12.24 -2.61
C GLY A 172 -38.25 -12.53 -3.18
N ALA A 173 -37.75 -11.75 -4.16
CA ALA A 173 -36.37 -11.86 -4.62
C ALA A 173 -35.40 -11.64 -3.46
N THR A 174 -34.39 -12.50 -3.34
CA THR A 174 -33.40 -12.43 -2.27
C THR A 174 -32.08 -11.84 -2.77
N VAL A 175 -31.41 -11.12 -1.87
CA VAL A 175 -30.09 -10.55 -2.15
C VAL A 175 -29.07 -11.68 -2.31
N LYS A 176 -28.47 -11.75 -3.50
CA LYS A 176 -27.34 -12.64 -3.79
C LYS A 176 -26.00 -12.04 -3.37
N ARG A 177 -25.82 -10.73 -3.61
CA ARG A 177 -24.59 -10.01 -3.25
C ARG A 177 -24.90 -8.63 -2.72
N MET A 178 -24.02 -8.16 -1.83
CA MET A 178 -24.07 -6.82 -1.29
C MET A 178 -22.69 -6.19 -1.40
N TYR A 179 -22.64 -4.92 -1.80
CA TYR A 179 -21.40 -4.16 -1.94
C TYR A 179 -21.44 -2.92 -1.06
N ILE A 180 -20.44 -2.72 -0.21
CA ILE A 180 -20.27 -1.51 0.60
C ILE A 180 -19.06 -0.75 0.05
N TYR A 181 -19.24 0.53 -0.24
CA TYR A 181 -18.21 1.35 -0.86
C TYR A 181 -18.38 2.84 -0.54
N SER A 182 -17.42 3.67 -0.96
CA SER A 182 -17.50 5.12 -0.83
C SER A 182 -17.92 5.75 -2.16
N GLY A 183 -18.97 6.57 -2.17
CA GLY A 183 -19.42 7.29 -3.36
C GLY A 183 -20.87 6.98 -3.72
N ASN A 184 -21.22 7.23 -4.99
CA ASN A 184 -22.60 7.13 -5.48
C ASN A 184 -22.85 5.84 -6.28
N SER A 185 -21.81 5.21 -6.84
CA SER A 185 -21.94 3.99 -7.65
C SER A 185 -20.74 3.06 -7.43
N LEU A 186 -20.93 1.77 -7.69
CA LEU A 186 -19.85 0.78 -7.63
C LEU A 186 -18.79 0.99 -8.72
N GLN A 187 -19.16 1.57 -9.87
CA GLN A 187 -18.24 1.79 -10.99
C GLN A 187 -17.32 2.99 -10.74
N ASP A 188 -17.84 4.05 -10.10
CA ASP A 188 -17.10 5.28 -9.83
C ASP A 188 -16.41 5.29 -8.46
N THR A 189 -16.56 4.19 -7.68
CA THR A 189 -15.97 4.10 -6.34
C THR A 189 -14.45 4.19 -6.41
N LYS A 190 -13.87 4.94 -5.48
CA LYS A 190 -12.42 5.08 -5.31
C LYS A 190 -12.06 4.77 -3.86
N ALA A 191 -10.83 4.32 -3.65
CA ALA A 191 -10.34 4.14 -2.30
C ALA A 191 -10.44 5.45 -1.51
N PRO A 192 -10.97 5.44 -0.29
CA PRO A 192 -11.07 6.64 0.53
C PRO A 192 -9.69 7.20 0.84
N VAL A 193 -9.63 8.51 1.10
CA VAL A 193 -8.41 9.15 1.60
C VAL A 193 -8.03 8.57 2.96
N MET A 194 -6.74 8.62 3.30
CA MET A 194 -6.28 8.15 4.59
C MET A 194 -6.94 8.98 5.71
N PRO A 195 -7.62 8.36 6.68
CA PRO A 195 -8.24 9.08 7.79
C PRO A 195 -7.22 9.90 8.57
N LEU A 196 -7.62 11.08 9.06
CA LEU A 196 -6.75 11.94 9.88
C LEU A 196 -6.19 11.22 11.11
N SER A 197 -6.93 10.25 11.65
CA SER A 197 -6.50 9.42 12.78
C SER A 197 -5.24 8.59 12.49
N CYS A 198 -4.96 8.24 11.22
CA CYS A 198 -3.76 7.47 10.89
C CYS A 198 -2.48 8.33 11.00
N PHE A 199 -2.60 9.67 10.97
CA PHE A 199 -1.48 10.61 11.13
C PHE A 199 -1.20 11.00 12.59
N LEU A 200 -1.96 10.48 13.56
CA LEU A 200 -1.75 10.77 14.98
C LEU A 200 -0.48 10.09 15.47
N GLY A 201 0.63 10.83 15.51
CA GLY A 201 1.95 10.32 15.89
C GLY A 201 2.75 9.70 14.73
N ASN A 202 2.17 9.60 13.54
CA ASN A 202 2.84 9.07 12.35
C ASN A 202 3.04 10.15 11.29
N VAL A 203 4.14 10.03 10.57
CA VAL A 203 4.47 10.86 9.41
C VAL A 203 4.50 9.96 8.18
N TYR A 204 3.85 10.37 7.10
CA TYR A 204 3.84 9.64 5.82
C TYR A 204 4.59 10.44 4.75
N ALA A 205 5.18 9.75 3.77
CA ALA A 205 5.75 10.40 2.60
C ALA A 205 4.69 10.49 1.49
N GLU A 206 4.43 11.70 1.00
CA GLU A 206 3.65 11.93 -0.21
C GLU A 206 4.51 11.68 -1.46
N SER A 207 5.76 12.15 -1.43
CA SER A 207 6.73 11.93 -2.51
C SER A 207 8.17 12.02 -2.00
N VAL A 208 9.09 11.33 -2.68
CA VAL A 208 10.52 11.34 -2.37
C VAL A 208 11.32 11.67 -3.63
N ASP A 209 11.85 12.89 -3.72
CA ASP A 209 12.76 13.25 -4.80
C ASP A 209 14.19 12.83 -4.44
N VAL A 210 14.84 12.07 -5.33
CA VAL A 210 16.26 11.77 -5.18
C VAL A 210 17.06 12.96 -5.69
N VAL A 211 17.73 13.64 -4.75
CA VAL A 211 18.59 14.78 -5.04
C VAL A 211 19.89 14.26 -5.62
N ARG A 212 20.32 14.83 -6.75
CA ARG A 212 21.55 14.46 -7.44
C ARG A 212 22.48 15.66 -7.58
N ASP A 213 23.78 15.39 -7.56
CA ASP A 213 24.83 16.29 -7.99
C ASP A 213 25.53 15.74 -9.24
N GLY A 214 26.53 16.46 -9.76
CA GLY A 214 27.29 16.04 -10.95
C GLY A 214 28.04 14.71 -10.79
N THR A 215 28.13 14.16 -9.57
CA THR A 215 28.83 12.90 -9.27
C THR A 215 27.89 11.73 -8.97
N GLY A 216 26.60 11.98 -8.70
CA GLY A 216 25.61 10.94 -8.38
C GLY A 216 24.49 11.41 -7.45
N PRO A 217 23.76 10.48 -6.81
CA PRO A 217 22.80 10.84 -5.78
C PRO A 217 23.54 11.44 -4.57
N SER A 218 23.00 12.53 -4.00
CA SER A 218 23.54 13.24 -2.84
C SER A 218 22.63 13.15 -1.60
N GLY A 219 21.35 12.87 -1.79
CA GLY A 219 20.39 12.74 -0.70
C GLY A 219 18.96 12.54 -1.17
N LEU A 220 18.03 12.66 -0.22
CA LEU A 220 16.59 12.56 -0.40
C LEU A 220 15.93 13.87 0.01
N ARG A 221 14.94 14.30 -0.76
CA ARG A 221 14.02 15.37 -0.39
C ARG A 221 12.61 14.78 -0.30
N LEU A 222 12.05 14.80 0.91
CA LEU A 222 10.80 14.16 1.23
C LEU A 222 9.72 15.22 1.46
N ARG A 223 8.60 15.06 0.76
CA ARG A 223 7.37 15.80 1.04
C ARG A 223 6.54 14.96 2.02
N LEU A 224 6.43 15.45 3.25
CA LEU A 224 5.90 14.73 4.40
C LEU A 224 4.50 15.21 4.77
N LEU A 225 3.66 14.27 5.18
CA LEU A 225 2.30 14.48 5.65
C LEU A 225 2.22 14.09 7.13
N ALA A 226 1.77 15.01 7.98
CA ALA A 226 1.53 14.76 9.40
C ALA A 226 0.28 15.48 9.91
N ALA A 227 -0.27 15.01 11.03
CA ALA A 227 -1.32 15.75 11.73
C ALA A 227 -0.74 17.04 12.32
N GLY A 228 -1.35 18.18 11.98
CA GLY A 228 -0.99 19.46 12.60
C GLY A 228 -1.55 19.55 14.01
N CYS A 229 -0.67 19.63 15.01
CA CYS A 229 -1.08 20.05 16.35
C CYS A 229 -1.21 21.58 16.37
N GLY A 230 -2.43 22.10 16.29
CA GLY A 230 -2.73 23.47 16.68
C GLY A 230 -2.90 23.55 18.21
N PRO A 231 -2.65 24.71 18.85
CA PRO A 231 -3.01 24.93 20.25
C PRO A 231 -4.54 25.04 20.37
N GLY A 232 -5.22 23.90 20.42
CA GLY A 232 -6.67 23.79 20.49
C GLY A 232 -7.10 22.34 20.29
N LEU A 233 -8.20 21.91 20.92
CA LEU A 233 -8.69 20.52 20.97
C LEU A 233 -8.47 19.71 19.67
N LEU A 234 -8.25 18.39 19.83
CA LEU A 234 -8.16 17.34 18.80
C LEU A 234 -9.15 17.45 17.61
N ALA A 235 -10.24 18.20 17.77
CA ALA A 235 -11.25 18.44 16.75
C ALA A 235 -10.80 19.30 15.56
N ASP A 236 -9.71 20.08 15.67
CA ASP A 236 -9.23 20.97 14.59
C ASP A 236 -7.89 20.51 13.97
N ALA A 237 -7.56 19.22 14.15
CA ALA A 237 -6.36 18.63 13.57
C ALA A 237 -6.45 18.61 12.04
N LYS A 238 -5.73 19.53 11.38
CA LYS A 238 -5.61 19.57 9.91
C LYS A 238 -4.35 18.84 9.48
N MET A 239 -4.43 18.12 8.36
CA MET A 239 -3.25 17.55 7.72
C MET A 239 -2.32 18.70 7.28
N ARG A 240 -1.04 18.61 7.65
CA ARG A 240 0.00 19.53 7.20
C ARG A 240 0.96 18.83 6.27
N VAL A 241 1.39 19.58 5.26
CA VAL A 241 2.40 19.15 4.30
C VAL A 241 3.64 20.00 4.52
N PHE A 242 4.81 19.37 4.63
CA PHE A 242 6.08 20.07 4.77
C PHE A 242 7.21 19.30 4.09
N GLU A 243 8.28 20.00 3.75
CA GLU A 243 9.42 19.41 3.05
C GLU A 243 10.63 19.29 3.98
N ARG A 244 11.32 18.15 3.90
CA ARG A 244 12.54 17.84 4.64
C ARG A 244 13.55 17.19 3.73
N SER A 245 14.83 17.38 4.01
CA SER A 245 15.91 16.79 3.23
C SER A 245 16.90 16.08 4.14
N VAL A 246 17.40 14.94 3.68
CA VAL A 246 18.41 14.14 4.36
C VAL A 246 19.49 13.77 3.34
N TYR A 247 20.75 13.95 3.69
CA TYR A 247 21.88 13.78 2.80
C TYR A 247 22.84 12.70 3.27
N PHE A 248 23.70 12.22 2.36
CA PHE A 248 24.82 11.37 2.74
C PHE A 248 25.77 12.14 3.67
N GLY A 249 26.14 11.53 4.79
CA GLY A 249 26.98 12.15 5.81
C GLY A 249 26.24 12.80 6.97
N ASP A 250 24.91 12.94 6.92
CA ASP A 250 24.11 13.45 8.04
C ASP A 250 24.23 12.53 9.26
N SER A 251 24.23 13.10 10.46
CA SER A 251 24.26 12.32 11.71
C SER A 251 22.90 11.71 12.03
N CYS A 252 22.85 10.74 12.95
CA CYS A 252 21.56 10.25 13.45
C CYS A 252 20.68 11.35 14.04
N GLN A 253 21.27 12.33 14.73
CA GLN A 253 20.55 13.45 15.33
C GLN A 253 19.91 14.32 14.24
N ASP A 254 20.64 14.59 13.16
CA ASP A 254 20.12 15.34 12.02
C ASP A 254 18.91 14.61 11.41
N VAL A 255 19.06 13.31 11.14
CA VAL A 255 17.97 12.49 10.58
C VAL A 255 16.75 12.45 11.50
N LEU A 256 16.95 12.25 12.82
CA LEU A 256 15.85 12.26 13.80
C LEU A 256 15.17 13.62 13.88
N SER A 257 15.92 14.72 13.79
CA SER A 257 15.35 16.07 13.80
C SER A 257 14.53 16.38 12.54
N MET A 258 14.90 15.78 11.40
CA MET A 258 14.22 16.01 10.12
C MET A 258 13.00 15.09 9.92
N LEU A 259 13.12 13.81 10.27
CA LEU A 259 12.12 12.78 9.95
C LEU A 259 11.36 12.25 11.18
N GLY A 260 11.83 12.54 12.40
CA GLY A 260 11.33 11.93 13.62
C GLY A 260 11.90 10.54 13.88
N SER A 261 11.34 9.85 14.88
CA SER A 261 11.78 8.53 15.31
C SER A 261 11.52 7.45 14.24
N PRO A 262 12.46 6.54 13.99
CA PRO A 262 12.20 5.39 13.12
C PRO A 262 11.23 4.41 13.79
N HIS A 263 10.59 3.58 12.97
CA HIS A 263 9.68 2.54 13.46
C HIS A 263 10.45 1.35 14.03
N LYS A 264 11.63 1.07 13.45
CA LYS A 264 12.51 0.00 13.89
C LYS A 264 13.97 0.40 13.65
N VAL A 265 14.84 -0.05 14.55
CA VAL A 265 16.29 -0.02 14.36
C VAL A 265 16.77 -1.45 14.16
N PHE A 266 17.55 -1.70 13.12
CA PHE A 266 18.09 -3.02 12.80
C PHE A 266 19.61 -2.97 12.67
N TYR A 267 20.31 -3.78 13.46
CA TYR A 267 21.77 -3.89 13.44
C TYR A 267 22.19 -5.02 12.48
N LYS A 268 23.05 -4.69 11.53
CA LYS A 268 23.52 -5.64 10.51
C LYS A 268 24.53 -6.61 11.12
N SER A 269 24.13 -7.84 11.39
CA SER A 269 25.02 -8.85 12.00
C SER A 269 26.16 -9.29 11.08
N GLU A 270 25.92 -9.34 9.77
CA GLU A 270 26.87 -9.86 8.77
C GLU A 270 26.86 -9.04 7.48
N ASP A 271 28.02 -8.91 6.85
CA ASP A 271 28.16 -8.30 5.52
C ASP A 271 28.66 -9.30 4.48
N LYS A 272 27.75 -10.16 4.02
CA LYS A 272 28.05 -11.22 3.05
C LYS A 272 28.62 -10.70 1.72
N MET A 273 28.38 -9.43 1.39
CA MET A 273 28.87 -8.80 0.17
C MET A 273 30.33 -8.33 0.28
N LYS A 274 30.95 -8.35 1.47
CA LYS A 274 32.38 -7.99 1.65
C LYS A 274 33.33 -8.86 0.82
N ILE A 275 32.91 -10.08 0.45
CA ILE A 275 33.71 -10.99 -0.38
C ILE A 275 34.04 -10.42 -1.77
N HIS A 276 33.22 -9.48 -2.26
CA HIS A 276 33.43 -8.81 -3.55
C HIS A 276 34.30 -7.55 -3.42
N SER A 277 34.79 -7.23 -2.22
CA SER A 277 35.76 -6.15 -2.03
C SER A 277 37.07 -6.53 -2.71
N PRO A 278 37.72 -5.62 -3.47
CA PRO A 278 39.00 -5.89 -4.12
C PRO A 278 40.17 -6.11 -3.12
N SER A 279 39.94 -5.93 -1.82
CA SER A 279 40.96 -6.11 -0.79
C SER A 279 40.35 -6.64 0.52
N PRO A 280 39.85 -7.89 0.57
CA PRO A 280 39.17 -8.43 1.74
C PRO A 280 40.10 -8.55 2.96
N HIS A 281 41.39 -8.82 2.74
CA HIS A 281 42.39 -9.01 3.79
C HIS A 281 42.91 -7.70 4.41
N LYS A 282 42.73 -6.55 3.75
CA LYS A 282 43.18 -5.24 4.26
C LYS A 282 42.14 -4.54 5.14
N GLN A 283 40.93 -5.09 5.24
CA GLN A 283 39.88 -4.48 6.04
C GLN A 283 39.96 -5.00 7.48
N VAL A 284 40.30 -4.11 8.40
CA VAL A 284 40.19 -4.37 9.84
C VAL A 284 38.73 -4.72 10.15
N PRO A 285 38.43 -5.80 10.88
CA PRO A 285 37.08 -6.09 11.34
C PRO A 285 36.52 -4.87 12.07
N SER A 286 35.40 -4.32 11.58
CA SER A 286 34.70 -3.24 12.26
C SER A 286 34.33 -3.70 13.67
N LYS A 287 34.71 -2.94 14.70
CA LYS A 287 34.33 -3.26 16.10
C LYS A 287 32.82 -3.23 16.31
N CYS A 288 32.13 -2.44 15.50
CA CYS A 288 30.68 -2.25 15.55
C CYS A 288 30.08 -2.53 14.17
N ASN A 289 28.80 -2.90 14.19
CA ASN A 289 28.03 -3.23 13.01
C ASN A 289 27.18 -2.04 12.56
N ASP A 290 27.12 -1.80 11.24
CA ASP A 290 26.25 -0.79 10.65
C ASP A 290 24.80 -1.05 11.06
N TYR A 291 23.97 -0.02 11.13
CA TYR A 291 22.57 -0.16 11.55
C TYR A 291 21.63 0.68 10.70
N PHE A 292 20.42 0.19 10.56
CA PHE A 292 19.34 0.81 9.80
C PHE A 292 18.36 1.49 10.72
N PHE A 293 17.91 2.67 10.31
CA PHE A 293 16.63 3.23 10.72
C PHE A 293 15.60 2.89 9.64
N ASN A 294 14.57 2.12 10.03
CA ASN A 294 13.48 1.73 9.14
C ASN A 294 12.29 2.68 9.34
N TYR A 295 11.93 3.41 8.29
CA TYR A 295 10.77 4.30 8.27
C TYR A 295 9.66 3.67 7.42
N PHE A 296 8.90 2.75 8.02
CA PHE A 296 7.87 1.97 7.31
C PHE A 296 6.83 2.87 6.63
N THR A 297 6.35 3.93 7.28
CA THR A 297 5.37 4.87 6.72
C THR A 297 5.92 5.79 5.62
N LEU A 298 7.25 5.93 5.55
CA LEU A 298 7.92 6.70 4.48
C LEU A 298 8.33 5.80 3.30
N GLY A 299 8.36 4.48 3.51
CA GLY A 299 8.90 3.53 2.55
C GLY A 299 10.42 3.61 2.38
N VAL A 300 11.14 4.09 3.40
CA VAL A 300 12.58 4.38 3.34
C VAL A 300 13.34 3.70 4.48
N ASP A 301 14.47 3.08 4.15
CA ASP A 301 15.49 2.69 5.13
C ASP A 301 16.74 3.56 4.98
N ILE A 302 17.33 3.93 6.11
CA ILE A 302 18.55 4.74 6.18
C ILE A 302 19.61 3.94 6.92
N LEU A 303 20.70 3.60 6.24
CA LEU A 303 21.84 2.91 6.82
C LEU A 303 22.86 3.92 7.36
N PHE A 304 23.25 3.73 8.61
CA PHE A 304 24.31 4.46 9.26
C PHE A 304 25.57 3.61 9.36
N ASP A 305 26.70 4.25 9.12
CA ASP A 305 28.01 3.69 9.38
C ASP A 305 28.24 3.56 10.89
N ALA A 306 28.67 2.38 11.34
CA ALA A 306 28.81 2.07 12.76
C ALA A 306 29.89 2.87 13.49
N ASN A 307 30.89 3.36 12.74
CA ASN A 307 32.05 4.06 13.31
C ASN A 307 31.79 5.56 13.38
N THR A 308 31.18 6.12 12.34
CA THR A 308 30.96 7.57 12.22
C THR A 308 29.54 7.99 12.61
N HIS A 309 28.60 7.05 12.72
CA HIS A 309 27.17 7.31 12.94
C HIS A 309 26.55 8.25 11.90
N LYS A 310 27.08 8.19 10.67
CA LYS A 310 26.65 9.03 9.54
C LYS A 310 25.95 8.21 8.48
N VAL A 311 25.01 8.85 7.78
CA VAL A 311 24.26 8.23 6.68
C VAL A 311 25.19 7.80 5.56
N LYS A 312 25.08 6.54 5.17
CA LYS A 312 25.91 5.87 4.15
C LYS A 312 25.11 5.34 2.96
N LYS A 313 23.83 4.99 3.17
CA LYS A 313 22.98 4.38 2.15
C LYS A 313 21.50 4.65 2.44
N PHE A 314 20.73 4.83 1.38
CA PHE A 314 19.27 4.86 1.42
C PHE A 314 18.70 3.65 0.68
N VAL A 315 17.58 3.11 1.14
CA VAL A 315 16.80 2.09 0.41
C VAL A 315 15.37 2.59 0.29
N LEU A 316 14.87 2.67 -0.93
CA LEU A 316 13.51 3.11 -1.26
C LEU A 316 12.68 1.89 -1.65
N HIS A 317 11.58 1.62 -0.94
CA HIS A 317 10.73 0.44 -1.15
C HIS A 317 9.46 0.81 -1.91
N THR A 318 9.14 0.08 -2.98
CA THR A 318 7.96 0.37 -3.84
C THR A 318 6.69 -0.37 -3.40
N ASN A 319 6.85 -1.38 -2.54
CA ASN A 319 5.74 -2.15 -1.98
C ASN A 319 4.82 -2.78 -3.05
N TYR A 320 5.41 -3.45 -4.06
CA TYR A 320 4.63 -4.23 -5.03
C TYR A 320 4.15 -5.57 -4.45
N PRO A 321 2.90 -5.97 -4.72
CA PRO A 321 2.44 -7.35 -4.50
C PRO A 321 3.36 -8.36 -5.16
N GLY A 322 3.61 -9.48 -4.49
CA GLY A 322 4.54 -10.50 -4.98
C GLY A 322 6.01 -10.20 -4.71
N HIS A 323 6.34 -9.13 -3.99
CA HIS A 323 7.67 -8.96 -3.38
C HIS A 323 7.66 -9.46 -1.95
N TYR A 324 8.82 -9.93 -1.50
CA TYR A 324 9.00 -10.43 -0.14
C TYR A 324 8.68 -9.40 0.96
N ASN A 325 8.97 -8.10 0.73
CA ASN A 325 8.69 -7.03 1.69
C ASN A 325 7.28 -6.43 1.55
N PHE A 326 6.40 -7.03 0.73
CA PHE A 326 5.06 -6.52 0.52
C PHE A 326 4.31 -6.34 1.85
N ASN A 327 3.65 -5.19 2.00
CA ASN A 327 2.86 -4.79 3.16
C ASN A 327 3.67 -4.58 4.46
N ILE A 328 5.01 -4.55 4.39
CA ILE A 328 5.88 -4.09 5.49
C ILE A 328 6.07 -2.57 5.43
N TYR A 329 6.17 -2.03 4.22
CA TYR A 329 6.44 -0.61 3.96
C TYR A 329 5.25 0.03 3.26
N HIS A 330 4.97 1.29 3.59
CA HIS A 330 4.20 2.15 2.70
C HIS A 330 4.98 2.32 1.38
N ARG A 331 4.27 2.45 0.26
CA ARG A 331 4.91 2.71 -1.03
C ARG A 331 5.67 4.03 -0.97
N CYS A 332 6.96 3.97 -1.29
CA CYS A 332 7.77 5.16 -1.52
C CYS A 332 7.49 5.68 -2.93
N GLU A 333 6.85 6.84 -3.04
CA GLU A 333 6.57 7.54 -4.30
C GLU A 333 7.80 8.32 -4.76
N PHE A 334 8.83 7.61 -5.21
CA PHE A 334 10.11 8.20 -5.56
C PHE A 334 10.14 8.78 -6.96
N LYS A 335 11.00 9.78 -7.16
CA LYS A 335 11.38 10.33 -8.46
C LYS A 335 12.89 10.44 -8.55
N ILE A 336 13.47 9.78 -9.56
CA ILE A 336 14.91 9.71 -9.78
C ILE A 336 15.21 10.28 -11.16
N PRO A 337 15.83 11.47 -11.26
CA PRO A 337 16.32 11.96 -12.54
C PRO A 337 17.51 11.09 -12.98
N LEU A 338 17.38 10.37 -14.09
CA LEU A 338 18.41 9.52 -14.71
C LEU A 338 19.06 10.26 -15.88
N THR A 339 20.38 10.30 -15.90
CA THR A 339 21.13 10.88 -17.02
C THR A 339 21.28 9.84 -18.12
N ILE A 340 20.74 10.08 -19.30
CA ILE A 340 20.88 9.18 -20.45
C ILE A 340 21.87 9.78 -21.43
N LYS A 341 22.92 9.03 -21.76
CA LYS A 341 23.86 9.38 -22.82
C LYS A 341 23.43 8.66 -24.09
N ARG A 342 22.77 9.36 -25.01
CA ARG A 342 22.60 8.87 -26.39
C ARG A 342 23.78 9.36 -27.22
N GLU A 343 24.34 8.50 -28.06
CA GLU A 343 25.34 8.90 -29.04
C GLU A 343 24.75 10.06 -29.88
N ASN A 344 25.41 11.23 -29.85
CA ASN A 344 25.09 12.46 -30.60
C ASN A 344 24.03 13.46 -30.07
N THR A 345 23.61 13.43 -28.81
CA THR A 345 22.85 14.57 -28.21
C THR A 345 23.31 14.91 -26.79
N ASP A 346 23.21 16.20 -26.45
CA ASP A 346 23.50 16.70 -25.10
C ASP A 346 22.62 15.96 -24.07
N GLY A 347 23.20 15.56 -22.94
CA GLY A 347 22.64 14.55 -22.05
C GLY A 347 21.19 14.83 -21.62
N GLN A 348 20.25 14.02 -22.11
CA GLN A 348 18.85 14.10 -21.69
C GLN A 348 18.66 13.48 -20.31
N THR A 349 17.82 14.11 -19.48
CA THR A 349 17.46 13.60 -18.16
C THR A 349 16.05 13.04 -18.21
N GLU A 350 15.88 11.75 -17.93
CA GLU A 350 14.58 11.09 -17.83
C GLU A 350 14.23 10.78 -16.39
N THR A 351 12.98 10.95 -16.00
CA THR A 351 12.57 10.70 -14.60
C THR A 351 12.10 9.27 -14.43
N CYS A 352 12.87 8.46 -13.72
CA CYS A 352 12.45 7.16 -13.23
C CYS A 352 11.56 7.33 -12.00
N THR A 353 10.43 6.64 -11.98
CA THR A 353 9.44 6.69 -10.89
C THR A 353 9.21 5.30 -10.31
N THR A 354 8.51 5.23 -9.19
CA THR A 354 8.03 3.97 -8.57
C THR A 354 7.24 3.06 -9.53
N TYR A 355 6.66 3.64 -10.58
CA TYR A 355 5.84 2.96 -11.58
C TYR A 355 6.59 2.60 -12.86
N SER A 356 7.83 3.05 -13.00
CA SER A 356 8.66 2.72 -14.16
C SER A 356 8.99 1.23 -14.18
N LYS A 357 8.94 0.62 -15.36
CA LYS A 357 9.42 -0.74 -15.58
C LYS A 357 10.89 -0.74 -15.98
N TRP A 358 11.60 -1.79 -15.58
CA TRP A 358 13.03 -1.90 -15.80
C TRP A 358 13.43 -2.06 -17.26
N ASP A 359 12.66 -2.79 -18.05
CA ASP A 359 12.85 -2.95 -19.50
C ASP A 359 12.88 -1.60 -20.22
N ASN A 360 11.90 -0.73 -19.95
CA ASN A 360 11.86 0.62 -20.52
C ASN A 360 13.10 1.44 -20.13
N ILE A 361 13.57 1.34 -18.89
CA ILE A 361 14.78 2.05 -18.44
C ILE A 361 16.02 1.49 -19.14
N GLN A 362 16.10 0.17 -19.31
CA GLN A 362 17.21 -0.50 -19.96
C GLN A 362 17.32 -0.13 -21.44
N GLU A 363 16.19 -0.07 -22.16
CA GLU A 363 16.14 0.39 -23.55
C GLU A 363 16.66 1.81 -23.71
N LEU A 364 16.32 2.70 -22.77
CA LEU A 364 16.78 4.09 -22.79
C LEU A 364 18.30 4.23 -22.64
N LEU A 365 18.97 3.26 -21.99
CA LEU A 365 20.41 3.31 -21.73
C LEU A 365 21.27 2.84 -22.91
N GLY A 366 20.68 2.21 -23.94
CA GLY A 366 21.34 1.86 -25.21
C GLY A 366 22.44 0.77 -25.15
N HIS A 367 22.96 0.45 -23.97
CA HIS A 367 23.97 -0.59 -23.77
C HIS A 367 23.46 -1.68 -22.82
N PRO A 368 23.83 -2.96 -23.05
CA PRO A 368 23.49 -4.03 -22.11
C PRO A 368 24.12 -3.73 -20.76
N VAL A 369 23.27 -3.54 -19.75
CA VAL A 369 23.70 -3.42 -18.35
C VAL A 369 24.46 -4.69 -17.96
N GLU A 370 25.49 -4.56 -17.13
CA GLU A 370 26.23 -5.70 -16.58
C GLU A 370 25.28 -6.77 -16.04
N LYS A 371 25.71 -8.05 -16.09
CA LYS A 371 24.90 -9.16 -15.61
C LYS A 371 24.45 -8.90 -14.16
N PRO A 372 23.13 -9.02 -13.86
CA PRO A 372 22.61 -8.69 -12.54
C PRO A 372 23.08 -9.68 -11.49
N VAL A 373 23.15 -9.20 -10.24
CA VAL A 373 23.30 -10.08 -9.07
C VAL A 373 21.94 -10.66 -8.72
N VAL A 374 21.84 -11.98 -8.59
CA VAL A 374 20.58 -12.66 -8.26
C VAL A 374 20.44 -12.77 -6.74
N LEU A 375 19.34 -12.25 -6.19
CA LEU A 375 19.06 -12.27 -4.76
C LEU A 375 18.05 -13.38 -4.42
N HIS A 376 18.54 -14.43 -3.75
CA HIS A 376 17.71 -15.51 -3.23
C HIS A 376 17.44 -15.29 -1.73
N ARG A 377 16.24 -14.82 -1.39
CA ARG A 377 15.79 -14.63 0.01
C ARG A 377 15.27 -15.95 0.62
N SER A 378 16.02 -17.04 0.46
CA SER A 378 15.56 -18.41 0.80
C SER A 378 16.27 -19.02 2.02
N SER A 379 16.98 -18.23 2.81
CA SER A 379 18.06 -18.74 3.67
C SER A 379 17.75 -18.80 5.17
N SER A 380 16.48 -18.89 5.57
CA SER A 380 16.16 -19.33 6.95
C SER A 380 14.88 -20.17 7.01
N PRO A 381 14.81 -21.17 7.93
CA PRO A 381 13.73 -22.17 7.97
C PRO A 381 12.31 -21.60 8.08
N ASN A 382 12.17 -20.38 8.63
CA ASN A 382 10.88 -19.74 8.87
C ASN A 382 10.61 -18.55 7.95
N ASN A 383 11.42 -18.34 6.91
CA ASN A 383 11.41 -17.11 6.11
C ASN A 383 11.71 -17.34 4.62
N THR A 384 11.12 -18.39 4.06
CA THR A 384 11.31 -18.76 2.66
C THR A 384 10.50 -17.81 1.78
N ASN A 385 11.17 -17.03 0.93
CA ASN A 385 10.49 -16.17 -0.04
C ASN A 385 9.67 -16.99 -1.04
N PRO A 386 8.32 -16.87 -1.06
CA PRO A 386 7.47 -17.68 -1.92
C PRO A 386 7.41 -17.17 -3.37
N PHE A 387 7.96 -15.99 -3.66
CA PHE A 387 7.81 -15.31 -4.95
C PHE A 387 8.99 -15.49 -5.92
N GLY A 388 10.01 -16.26 -5.52
CA GLY A 388 11.23 -16.46 -6.31
C GLY A 388 12.27 -15.35 -6.11
N SER A 389 13.38 -15.44 -6.83
CA SER A 389 14.49 -14.48 -6.74
C SER A 389 14.18 -13.14 -7.41
N THR A 390 14.89 -12.10 -6.97
CA THR A 390 14.95 -10.79 -7.62
C THR A 390 16.32 -10.54 -8.22
N PHE A 391 16.42 -9.58 -9.14
CA PHE A 391 17.64 -9.25 -9.88
C PHE A 391 18.11 -7.84 -9.52
N CYS A 392 19.38 -7.69 -9.15
CA CYS A 392 19.95 -6.42 -8.75
C CYS A 392 20.85 -5.87 -9.86
N PHE A 393 20.46 -4.72 -10.43
CA PHE A 393 21.19 -4.04 -11.49
C PHE A 393 21.86 -2.77 -10.95
N GLY A 394 23.15 -2.59 -11.24
CA GLY A 394 23.89 -1.37 -10.89
C GLY A 394 23.75 -0.30 -11.96
N LEU A 395 23.37 0.92 -11.59
CA LEU A 395 23.27 2.05 -12.50
C LEU A 395 23.52 3.37 -11.76
N GLN A 396 24.47 4.18 -12.23
CA GLN A 396 24.71 5.56 -11.76
C GLN A 396 24.77 5.70 -10.22
N ARG A 397 25.52 4.82 -9.55
CA ARG A 397 25.64 4.73 -8.07
C ARG A 397 24.34 4.39 -7.35
N MET A 398 23.46 3.66 -8.03
CA MET A 398 22.24 3.12 -7.49
C MET A 398 22.17 1.63 -7.83
N ILE A 399 21.44 0.87 -7.02
CA ILE A 399 21.13 -0.54 -7.28
C ILE A 399 19.62 -0.66 -7.38
N PHE A 400 19.14 -1.14 -8.52
CA PHE A 400 17.73 -1.42 -8.76
C PHE A 400 17.48 -2.90 -8.51
N GLU A 401 16.68 -3.22 -7.49
CA GLU A 401 16.17 -4.57 -7.27
C GLU A 401 14.90 -4.74 -8.10
N VAL A 402 14.93 -5.65 -9.05
CA VAL A 402 13.89 -5.87 -10.05
C VAL A 402 13.28 -7.25 -9.87
N MET A 403 11.95 -7.31 -9.90
CA MET A 403 11.18 -8.55 -9.86
C MET A 403 11.12 -9.23 -11.23
N GLN A 404 10.70 -10.49 -11.29
CA GLN A 404 10.57 -11.25 -12.54
C GLN A 404 9.61 -10.62 -13.57
N ASN A 405 8.70 -9.76 -13.13
CA ASN A 405 7.74 -9.03 -13.95
C ASN A 405 8.21 -7.63 -14.38
N ASN A 406 9.51 -7.34 -14.28
CA ASN A 406 10.16 -6.06 -14.60
C ASN A 406 9.75 -4.86 -13.72
N HIS A 407 8.96 -5.07 -12.67
CA HIS A 407 8.71 -4.03 -11.68
C HIS A 407 9.89 -3.86 -10.73
N ILE A 408 10.21 -2.61 -10.40
CA ILE A 408 11.26 -2.26 -9.44
C ILE A 408 10.70 -2.49 -8.04
N ALA A 409 11.28 -3.41 -7.27
CA ALA A 409 10.91 -3.68 -5.89
C ALA A 409 11.54 -2.70 -4.89
N SER A 410 12.81 -2.37 -5.12
CA SER A 410 13.51 -1.38 -4.31
C SER A 410 14.63 -0.70 -5.07
N VAL A 411 14.99 0.51 -4.66
CA VAL A 411 16.17 1.22 -5.16
C VAL A 411 17.09 1.56 -3.99
N THR A 412 18.33 1.08 -4.07
CA THR A 412 19.37 1.39 -3.08
C THR A 412 20.28 2.48 -3.62
N LEU A 413 20.38 3.59 -2.90
CA LEU A 413 21.27 4.72 -3.23
C LEU A 413 22.53 4.64 -2.35
N TYR A 414 23.69 4.83 -2.94
CA TYR A 414 24.95 4.94 -2.20
C TYR A 414 25.80 6.05 -2.80
N GLY A 415 26.51 6.78 -1.95
CA GLY A 415 27.28 7.94 -2.38
C GLY A 415 28.29 8.36 -1.32
N PRO A 416 29.30 9.17 -1.71
CA PRO A 416 30.20 9.77 -0.74
C PRO A 416 29.45 10.75 0.16
N PRO A 417 29.91 10.97 1.40
CA PRO A 417 29.41 12.06 2.24
C PRO A 417 29.58 13.40 1.52
N ARG A 418 28.64 14.33 1.73
CA ARG A 418 28.71 15.67 1.13
C ARG A 418 30.02 16.38 1.53
N PRO A 419 30.83 16.86 0.57
CA PRO A 419 31.99 17.69 0.90
C PRO A 419 31.50 19.02 1.48
N GLY A 420 31.74 19.25 2.78
CA GLY A 420 31.37 20.51 3.46
C GLY A 420 30.71 20.38 4.84
N ALA A 421 30.37 19.18 5.32
CA ALA A 421 29.76 19.01 6.66
C ALA A 421 30.69 19.38 7.84
N HIS A 422 31.98 19.64 7.61
CA HIS A 422 32.94 20.07 8.63
C HIS A 422 33.00 21.59 8.87
N LEU A 423 32.29 22.42 8.09
CA LEU A 423 32.38 23.88 8.18
C LEU A 423 31.23 24.55 8.95
N ARG A 424 30.21 23.81 9.42
CA ARG A 424 29.05 24.41 10.12
C ARG A 424 29.23 24.62 11.63
N THR A 425 30.36 24.23 12.21
CA THR A 425 30.64 24.42 13.64
C THR A 425 31.46 25.68 13.97
N ALA A 426 31.79 26.51 12.98
CA ALA A 426 32.56 27.72 13.18
C ALA A 426 31.81 28.95 12.66
N GLU A 427 30.60 29.20 13.17
CA GLU A 427 29.96 30.51 13.17
C GLU A 427 28.68 30.42 14.02
N LEU A 428 28.85 30.61 15.32
CA LEU A 428 27.82 31.16 16.19
C LEU A 428 28.41 32.43 16.83
N PRO A 429 27.67 33.55 16.85
CA PRO A 429 28.11 34.78 17.50
C PRO A 429 28.22 34.64 19.02
#